data_AF-A0A3S1BDW5-F1
#
_entry.id   AF-A0A3S1BDW5-F1
#
_cell.length_a   1.000
_cell.length_b   1.000
_cell.length_c   1.000
_cell.angle_alpha   90.00
_cell.angle_beta   90.00
_cell.angle_gamma   90.00
#
_symmetry.space_group_name_H-M   'P 1'
#
loop_
_entity.id
_entity.type
_entity.pdbx_description
1 polymer ?
#
loop_
_entity_poly.entity_id
_entity_poly.type
_entity_poly.pdbx_seq_one_letter_code
_entity_poly.pdbx_strand_id
1 'polypeptide(L)' 'MPPDENPWRAAGLVTALGAELAVCVGLGWWLGAVIDRDNGTDYWYLIGLVAGLVAGIGSAIALIRKFAGERRK' A
#
# COMPACT_ATOMS: atom_id res chain seq x y z
N MET A 1 -11.55 29.86 -13.21
CA MET A 1 -11.16 28.97 -12.10
C MET A 1 -10.63 27.67 -12.71
N PRO A 2 -9.54 27.08 -12.23
CA PRO A 2 -8.95 25.90 -12.88
C PRO A 2 -9.92 24.69 -12.80
N PRO A 3 -9.79 23.72 -13.71
CA PRO A 3 -10.86 22.78 -14.06
C PRO A 3 -11.12 21.71 -12.98
N ASP A 4 -12.38 21.60 -12.55
CA ASP A 4 -13.05 20.34 -12.18
C ASP A 4 -12.31 19.36 -11.23
N GLU A 5 -11.70 19.88 -10.16
CA GLU A 5 -11.27 19.06 -9.02
C GLU A 5 -12.51 18.63 -8.21
N ASN A 6 -13.22 17.61 -8.68
CA ASN A 6 -14.29 17.00 -7.90
C ASN A 6 -13.68 16.36 -6.63
N PRO A 7 -13.91 16.92 -5.43
CA PRO A 7 -13.27 16.48 -4.20
C PRO A 7 -13.60 15.02 -3.86
N TRP A 8 -14.78 14.54 -4.28
CA TRP A 8 -15.18 13.14 -4.13
C TRP A 8 -14.30 12.18 -4.92
N ARG A 9 -13.78 12.60 -6.08
CA ARG A 9 -12.87 11.78 -6.89
C ARG A 9 -11.51 11.65 -6.21
N ALA A 10 -11.01 12.73 -5.62
CA ALA A 10 -9.77 12.71 -4.83
C ALA A 10 -9.93 11.83 -3.58
N ALA A 11 -11.05 11.96 -2.86
CA ALA A 11 -11.35 11.14 -1.70
C ALA A 11 -11.41 9.64 -2.03
N GLY A 12 -12.03 9.27 -3.16
CA GLY A 12 -12.07 7.89 -3.63
C GLY A 12 -10.68 7.32 -3.92
N LEU A 13 -9.82 8.09 -4.58
CA LEU A 13 -8.44 7.69 -4.86
C LEU A 13 -7.61 7.52 -3.58
N VAL A 14 -7.69 8.45 -2.64
CA VAL A 14 -6.97 8.37 -1.36
C VAL A 14 -7.45 7.17 -0.55
N THR A 15 -8.75 6.92 -0.52
CA THR A 15 -9.32 5.74 0.18
C THR A 15 -8.83 4.44 -0.45
N ALA A 16 -8.81 4.35 -1.78
CA ALA A 16 -8.30 3.16 -2.46
C ALA A 16 -6.81 2.92 -2.16
N LEU A 17 -5.99 3.97 -2.18
CA LEU A 17 -4.57 3.87 -1.81
C LEU A 17 -4.38 3.47 -0.34
N GLY A 18 -5.18 4.04 0.57
CA GLY A 18 -5.16 3.69 1.98
C GLY A 18 -5.57 2.24 2.23
N ALA A 19 -6.59 1.75 1.53
CA ALA A 19 -7.03 0.36 1.61
C ALA A 19 -5.97 -0.60 1.06
N GLU A 20 -5.36 -0.30 -0.09
CA GLU A 20 -4.27 -1.08 -0.65
C GLU A 20 -3.08 -1.16 0.34
N LEU A 21 -2.69 -0.03 0.92
CA LEU A 21 -1.62 0.04 1.90
C LEU A 21 -1.94 -0.79 3.15
N ALA A 22 -3.15 -0.68 3.68
CA ALA A 22 -3.60 -1.45 4.83
C ALA A 22 -3.57 -2.97 4.55
N VAL A 23 -3.95 -3.38 3.35
CA VAL A 23 -3.88 -4.79 2.92
C VAL A 23 -2.43 -5.26 2.84
N CYS A 24 -1.54 -4.51 2.18
CA CYS A 24 -0.12 -4.89 2.07
C CYS A 24 0.57 -5.00 3.43
N VAL A 25 0.36 -4.02 4.32
CA VAL A 25 0.93 -4.01 5.66
C VAL A 25 0.33 -5.14 6.51
N GLY A 26 -1.00 -5.29 6.48
CA GLY A 26 -1.71 -6.32 7.24
C GLY A 26 -1.29 -7.73 6.84
N LEU A 27 -1.16 -7.99 5.53
CA LEU A 27 -0.66 -9.27 5.01
C LEU A 27 0.80 -9.51 5.40
N GLY A 28 1.65 -8.49 5.28
CA GLY A 28 3.07 -8.59 5.66
C GLY A 28 3.24 -8.94 7.15
N TRP A 29 2.53 -8.23 8.02
CA TRP A 29 2.51 -8.51 9.46
C TRP A 29 1.97 -9.91 9.76
N TRP A 30 0.84 -10.29 9.14
CA TRP A 30 0.20 -11.59 9.39
C TRP A 30 1.10 -12.75 8.97
N LEU A 31 1.73 -12.67 7.79
CA LEU A 31 2.70 -13.67 7.33
C LEU A 31 3.89 -13.76 8.30
N GLY A 32 4.43 -12.62 8.73
CA GLY A 32 5.51 -12.59 9.71
C GLY A 32 5.11 -13.22 11.05
N ALA A 33 3.89 -12.96 11.53
CA ALA A 33 3.36 -13.54 12.76
C ALA A 33 3.13 -15.06 12.67
N VAL A 34 2.73 -15.57 11.49
CA VAL A 34 2.63 -17.02 11.25
C VAL A 34 4.02 -17.66 11.30
N ILE A 35 5.01 -17.06 10.64
CA ILE A 35 6.41 -17.53 10.66
C ILE A 35 6.98 -17.52 12.08
N ASP A 36 6.70 -16.46 12.85
CA ASP A 36 7.11 -16.35 14.25
C ASP A 36 6.51 -17.48 15.11
N ARG A 37 5.22 -17.78 14.92
CA ARG A 37 4.55 -18.88 15.64
C ARG A 37 5.17 -20.24 15.33
N ASP A 38 5.50 -20.51 14.08
CA ASP A 38 6.01 -21.81 13.65
C ASP A 38 7.49 -22.02 14.05
N ASN A 39 8.27 -20.93 14.13
CA ASN A 39 9.70 -20.97 14.47
C ASN A 39 10.02 -20.65 15.94
N GLY A 40 9.03 -20.21 16.73
CA GLY A 40 9.24 -19.75 18.11
C GLY A 40 10.08 -18.47 18.21
N THR A 41 9.99 -17.61 17.19
CA THR A 41 10.67 -16.31 17.13
C THR A 41 9.68 -15.16 17.34
N ASP A 42 10.16 -13.95 17.59
CA ASP A 42 9.33 -12.76 17.87
C ASP A 42 9.76 -11.53 17.04
N TYR A 43 10.29 -11.72 15.83
CA TYR A 43 10.81 -10.62 15.01
C TYR A 43 10.33 -10.63 13.56
N TRP A 44 9.82 -11.74 13.04
CA TRP A 44 9.33 -11.82 11.66
C TRP A 44 8.07 -10.99 11.43
N TYR A 45 7.18 -10.82 12.41
CA TYR A 45 6.01 -9.95 12.29
C TYR A 45 6.43 -8.50 12.00
N LEU A 46 7.55 -8.05 12.57
CA LEU A 46 8.04 -6.68 12.42
C LEU A 46 8.75 -6.51 11.08
N ILE A 47 9.55 -7.49 10.67
CA ILE A 47 10.15 -7.57 9.33
C ILE A 47 9.05 -7.58 8.26
N GLY A 48 8.03 -8.42 8.44
CA GLY A 48 6.89 -8.55 7.56
C GLY A 48 6.07 -7.27 7.46
N LEU A 49 5.85 -6.57 8.57
CA LEU A 49 5.18 -5.27 8.60
C LEU A 49 5.95 -4.22 7.77
N VAL A 50 7.27 -4.13 7.96
CA VAL A 50 8.11 -3.19 7.19
C VAL A 50 8.15 -3.56 5.71
N ALA A 51 8.28 -4.84 5.39
CA ALA A 51 8.24 -5.33 4.01
C ALA A 51 6.89 -5.02 3.34
N GLY A 52 5.78 -5.24 4.05
CA GLY A 52 4.43 -4.89 3.58
C GLY A 52 4.26 -3.40 3.34
N LEU A 53 4.81 -2.55 4.22
CA LEU A 53 4.80 -1.10 4.04
C LEU A 53 5.57 -0.66 2.78
N VAL A 54 6.78 -1.17 2.60
CA VAL A 54 7.60 -0.87 1.42
C VAL A 54 6.92 -1.34 0.13
N ALA A 55 6.32 -2.54 0.15
CA ALA A 55 5.59 -3.08 -0.99
C ALA A 55 4.35 -2.24 -1.34
N GLY A 56 3.57 -1.83 -0.33
CA GLY A 56 2.38 -0.99 -0.53
C GLY A 56 2.73 0.41 -1.08
N ILE A 57 3.78 1.05 -0.54
CA ILE A 57 4.28 2.33 -1.08
C ILE A 57 4.78 2.15 -2.52
N GLY A 58 5.54 1.09 -2.79
CA GLY A 58 6.05 0.77 -4.12
C GLY A 58 4.92 0.58 -5.14
N SER A 59 3.86 -0.14 -4.75
CA SER A 59 2.64 -0.34 -5.55
C SER A 59 1.96 0.99 -5.86
N ALA A 60 1.69 1.81 -4.83
CA ALA A 60 1.07 3.13 -4.99
C ALA A 60 1.87 4.02 -5.96
N ILE A 61 3.20 4.08 -5.81
CA ILE A 61 4.08 4.85 -6.71
C ILE A 61 4.00 4.32 -8.14
N ALA A 62 4.05 2.99 -8.33
CA ALA A 62 3.95 2.39 -9.66
C ALA A 62 2.61 2.69 -10.33
N LEU A 63 1.52 2.63 -9.57
CA LEU A 63 0.16 2.95 -10.03
C LEU A 63 0.07 4.42 -10.46
N ILE A 64 0.52 5.34 -9.60
CA ILE A 64 0.55 6.78 -9.89
C ILE A 64 1.39 7.03 -11.13
N ARG A 65 2.59 6.45 -11.26
CA ARG A 65 3.45 6.63 -12.42
C ARG A 65 2.82 6.11 -13.70
N LYS A 66 2.11 4.97 -13.65
CA LYS A 66 1.42 4.40 -14.80
C LYS A 66 0.30 5.33 -15.29
N PHE A 67 -0.58 5.76 -14.39
CA PHE A 67 -1.73 6.60 -14.75
C PHE A 67 -1.35 8.07 -15.03
N ALA A 68 -0.37 8.63 -14.31
CA ALA A 68 0.15 9.97 -14.58
C ALA A 68 1.01 10.00 -15.86
N GLY A 69 1.69 8.89 -16.18
CA GLY A 69 2.46 8.73 -17.42
C GLY A 69 1.58 8.55 -18.66
N GLU A 70 0.43 7.89 -18.55
CA GLU A 70 -0.55 7.75 -19.64
C GLU A 70 -1.16 9.09 -20.08
N ARG A 71 -1.27 10.08 -19.19
CA ARG A 71 -1.76 11.43 -19.51
C ARG A 71 -0.83 12.26 -20.42
N ARG A 72 0.33 11.72 -20.81
CA ARG A 72 1.40 12.41 -21.56
C ARG A 72 1.55 11.95 -23.02
N LYS A 73 0.66 11.09 -23.54
CA LYS A 73 0.62 10.70 -24.97
C LYS A 73 -0.73 11.01 -25.60
#